data_AF-A0A183E8T7-F1
#
_entry.id   AF-A0A183E8T7-F1
#
_cell.length_a   1.000
_cell.length_b   1.000
_cell.length_c   1.000
_cell.angle_alpha   90.00
_cell.angle_beta   90.00
_cell.angle_gamma   90.00
#
_symmetry.space_group_name_H-M   'P 1'
#
loop_
_entity.id
_entity.type
_entity.pdbx_description
1 polymer ?
#
loop_
_entity_poly.entity_id
_entity_poly.type
_entity_poly.pdbx_seq_one_letter_code
_entity_poly.pdbx_strand_id
1 'polypeptide(L)'
;MYIYIYVCAYVYICIYGKNKRGYDLLMCRSFEKKAVSELCCIARHDILLCLTDSQLAVHDLSEPFALKALIADVRPIYAFCATVSEADGLLYVAVSARKKIFLYKWLVDEFARIHFDMTNSFFPDNVHYMTWCGPIISVAVQNEYYYMAAFPLKEDAVSVKKLFDIGSKTECPVIVGLPDRKLIGYCRDNFLFFQEYYGAVNPLSEVKFSDAVLNIGLLFTH
;
A
#
# COMPACT_ATOMS: atom_id res chain seq x y z
N MET A 1 11.67 0.91 -16.18
CA MET A 1 11.00 0.05 -15.18
C MET A 1 11.86 0.04 -13.94
N TYR A 2 11.37 0.56 -12.83
CA TYR A 2 12.13 0.61 -11.58
C TYR A 2 11.81 -0.64 -10.76
N ILE A 3 12.83 -1.29 -10.21
CA ILE A 3 12.68 -2.46 -9.33
C ILE A 3 13.32 -2.07 -8.00
N TYR A 4 12.56 -2.12 -6.91
CA TYR A 4 13.03 -1.75 -5.59
C TYR A 4 13.05 -3.01 -4.73
N ILE A 5 14.21 -3.33 -4.16
CA ILE A 5 14.38 -4.52 -3.32
C ILE A 5 14.76 -4.03 -1.93
N TYR A 6 13.97 -4.38 -0.93
CA TYR A 6 14.32 -4.11 0.46
C TYR A 6 15.15 -5.27 1.00
N VAL A 7 16.31 -4.98 1.57
CA VAL A 7 16.99 -5.92 2.47
C VAL A 7 17.38 -5.13 3.72
N CYS A 8 16.83 -5.57 4.87
CA CYS A 8 17.04 -5.06 6.22
C CYS A 8 18.24 -4.10 6.37
N ALA A 9 17.94 -2.84 6.72
CA ALA A 9 18.86 -1.72 6.96
C ALA A 9 19.41 -0.98 5.72
N TYR A 10 19.07 -1.39 4.49
CA TYR A 10 19.48 -0.70 3.28
C TYR A 10 18.32 -0.59 2.28
N VAL A 11 18.12 0.61 1.73
CA VAL A 11 17.19 0.81 0.63
C VAL A 11 17.96 0.61 -0.68
N TYR A 12 17.70 -0.51 -1.36
CA TYR A 12 18.26 -0.74 -2.69
C TYR A 12 17.28 -0.20 -3.73
N ILE A 13 17.73 0.85 -4.42
CA ILE A 13 16.99 1.48 -5.51
C ILE A 13 17.65 1.05 -6.81
N CYS A 14 17.05 0.10 -7.53
CA CYS A 14 17.50 -0.21 -8.89
C CYS A 14 16.80 0.72 -9.87
N ILE A 15 17.59 1.63 -10.45
CA ILE A 15 17.12 2.55 -11.49
C ILE A 15 17.40 1.91 -12.85
N TYR A 16 16.41 1.98 -13.75
CA TYR A 16 16.62 1.64 -15.15
C TYR A 16 17.39 2.76 -15.83
N GLY A 17 18.66 2.51 -16.14
CA GLY A 17 19.50 3.45 -16.89
C GLY A 17 19.07 3.50 -18.36
N LYS A 18 18.64 4.67 -18.85
CA LYS A 18 18.22 4.86 -20.25
C LYS A 18 19.32 4.57 -21.30
N ASN A 19 20.59 4.43 -20.90
CA ASN A 19 21.73 4.37 -21.83
C ASN A 19 22.52 3.05 -21.85
N LYS A 20 22.18 2.05 -21.04
CA LYS A 20 22.83 0.73 -21.07
C LYS A 20 21.78 -0.36 -20.87
N ARG A 21 21.92 -1.49 -21.57
CA ARG A 21 21.18 -2.71 -21.22
C ARG A 21 21.64 -3.17 -19.83
N GLY A 22 21.06 -2.61 -18.78
CA GLY A 22 21.45 -2.88 -17.39
C GLY A 22 20.64 -2.08 -16.38
N TYR A 23 20.60 -2.57 -15.15
CA TYR A 23 20.09 -1.85 -14.00
C TYR A 23 21.28 -1.22 -13.28
N ASP A 24 21.21 0.09 -13.03
CA ASP A 24 22.18 0.75 -12.17
C ASP A 24 21.63 0.71 -10.75
N LEU A 25 22.31 -0.03 -9.87
CA LEU A 25 21.99 -0.10 -8.46
C LEU A 25 22.59 1.14 -7.77
N LEU A 26 21.73 2.02 -7.26
CA LEU A 26 22.15 3.10 -6.38
C LEU A 26 21.92 2.70 -4.93
N MET A 27 22.96 2.85 -4.12
CA MET A 27 22.92 2.55 -2.69
C MET A 27 22.88 3.86 -1.89
N CYS A 28 21.74 4.14 -1.25
CA CYS A 28 21.64 5.22 -0.28
C CYS A 28 21.62 4.65 1.14
N ARG A 29 22.60 5.06 1.96
CA ARG A 29 22.75 4.57 3.35
C ARG A 29 22.08 5.44 4.41
N SER A 30 21.59 6.64 4.06
CA SER A 30 21.36 7.67 5.09
C SER A 30 20.36 8.78 4.76
N PHE A 31 19.40 8.58 3.84
CA PHE A 31 18.39 9.61 3.62
C PHE A 31 17.45 9.77 4.84
N GLU A 32 17.31 8.70 5.63
CA GLU A 32 16.59 8.72 6.90
C GLU A 32 17.51 8.43 8.09
N LYS A 33 17.26 9.13 9.20
CA LYS A 33 18.04 8.96 10.45
C LYS A 33 17.45 7.88 11.37
N LYS A 34 16.18 7.55 11.16
CA LYS A 34 15.42 6.58 11.98
C LYS A 34 15.18 5.31 11.19
N ALA A 35 14.80 4.25 11.90
CA ALA A 35 14.44 2.97 11.27
C ALA A 35 13.24 3.15 10.35
N VAL A 36 13.41 2.77 9.10
CA VAL A 36 12.37 2.74 8.08
C VAL A 36 11.55 1.48 8.26
N SER A 37 10.24 1.62 8.46
CA SER A 37 9.33 0.48 8.61
C SER A 37 8.68 0.08 7.28
N GLU A 38 8.41 1.04 6.40
CA GLU A 38 7.75 0.79 5.12
C GLU A 38 8.15 1.84 4.07
N LEU A 39 8.26 1.42 2.81
CA LEU A 39 8.59 2.27 1.66
C LEU A 39 7.65 1.98 0.49
N CYS A 40 7.27 3.02 -0.24
CA CYS A 40 6.53 2.88 -1.49
C CYS A 40 7.04 3.89 -2.52
N CYS A 41 7.50 3.41 -3.66
CA CYS A 41 7.93 4.27 -4.76
C CYS A 41 6.75 4.59 -5.68
N ILE A 42 6.55 5.88 -5.95
CA ILE A 42 5.56 6.37 -6.93
C ILE A 42 6.31 6.99 -8.11
N ALA A 43 6.78 6.12 -9.02
CA ALA A 43 7.64 6.52 -10.14
C ALA A 43 7.01 7.60 -11.04
N ARG A 44 5.69 7.58 -11.23
CA ARG A 44 4.97 8.58 -12.04
C ARG A 44 5.08 10.01 -11.50
N HIS A 45 5.30 10.15 -10.19
CA HIS A 45 5.40 11.45 -9.52
C HIS A 45 6.84 11.77 -9.08
N ASP A 46 7.81 10.92 -9.43
CA ASP A 46 9.21 11.03 -9.01
C ASP A 46 9.41 11.11 -7.48
N ILE A 47 8.57 10.40 -6.70
CA ILE A 47 8.59 10.46 -5.23
C ILE A 47 8.64 9.10 -4.53
N LEU A 48 9.24 9.10 -3.35
CA LEU A 48 9.35 7.98 -2.43
C LEU A 48 8.57 8.29 -1.15
N LEU A 49 7.55 7.48 -0.87
CA LEU A 49 6.85 7.49 0.41
C LEU A 49 7.64 6.65 1.41
N CYS A 50 7.88 7.21 2.60
CA CYS A 50 8.69 6.59 3.64
C CYS A 50 8.01 6.72 5.00
N LEU A 51 7.73 5.57 5.63
CA LEU A 51 7.21 5.52 6.99
C LEU A 51 8.38 5.26 7.96
N THR A 52 8.64 6.23 8.83
CA THR A 52 9.69 6.20 9.86
C THR A 52 9.12 6.69 11.19
N ASP A 53 9.33 5.96 12.28
CA ASP A 53 8.90 6.36 13.64
C ASP A 53 7.43 6.85 13.72
N SER A 54 6.55 6.10 13.06
CA SER A 54 5.11 6.38 12.95
C SER A 54 4.75 7.71 12.28
N GLN A 55 5.63 8.23 11.40
CA GLN A 55 5.42 9.43 10.59
C GLN A 55 5.66 9.09 9.11
N LEU A 56 4.72 9.48 8.25
CA LEU A 56 4.83 9.30 6.81
C LEU A 56 5.43 10.57 6.18
N ALA A 57 6.52 10.38 5.46
CA ALA A 57 7.23 11.41 4.72
C ALA A 57 7.25 11.11 3.22
N VAL A 58 7.40 12.16 2.41
CA VAL A 58 7.62 12.09 0.96
C VAL A 58 9.01 12.65 0.68
N HIS A 59 9.80 11.90 -0.07
CA HIS A 59 11.10 12.32 -0.57
C HIS A 59 11.09 12.37 -2.09
N ASP A 60 11.95 13.18 -2.70
CA ASP A 60 12.26 13.05 -4.13
C ASP A 60 12.91 11.68 -4.40
N LEU A 61 12.68 11.11 -5.58
CA LEU A 61 13.38 9.88 -6.01
C LEU A 61 14.79 10.16 -6.56
N SER A 62 15.11 11.41 -6.88
CA SER A 62 16.47 11.80 -7.25
C SER A 62 17.36 11.88 -6.01
N GLU A 63 18.62 11.46 -6.13
CA GLU A 63 19.62 11.72 -5.10
C GLU A 63 19.69 13.24 -4.81
N PRO A 64 19.72 13.66 -3.53
CA PRO A 64 19.98 12.86 -2.32
C PRO A 64 18.73 12.34 -1.58
N PHE A 65 17.57 12.18 -2.25
CA PHE A 65 16.28 11.85 -1.64
C PHE A 65 15.81 12.93 -0.66
N ALA A 66 15.81 14.18 -1.13
CA ALA A 66 15.42 15.32 -0.33
C ALA A 66 13.99 15.18 0.18
N LEU A 67 13.78 15.49 1.47
CA LEU A 67 12.45 15.52 2.08
C LEU A 67 11.63 16.66 1.47
N LYS A 68 10.44 16.33 0.95
CA LYS A 68 9.49 17.31 0.39
C LYS A 68 8.45 17.72 1.42
N ALA A 69 7.77 16.74 2.01
CA ALA A 69 6.68 16.96 2.95
C ALA A 69 6.49 15.77 3.88
N LEU A 70 5.69 15.98 4.93
CA LEU A 70 5.27 14.95 5.86
C LEU A 70 3.80 15.12 6.25
N ILE A 71 3.16 14.04 6.68
CA ILE A 71 1.84 14.11 7.31
C ILE A 71 2.03 14.49 8.78
N ALA A 72 1.63 15.72 9.14
CA ALA A 72 1.81 16.26 10.50
C ALA A 72 0.57 16.11 11.39
N ASP A 73 -0.63 16.08 10.81
CA ASP A 73 -1.90 16.17 11.54
C ASP A 73 -2.37 14.83 12.12
N VAL A 74 -1.77 13.71 11.69
CA VAL A 74 -2.12 12.35 12.11
C VAL A 74 -0.87 11.61 12.58
N ARG A 75 -0.88 11.18 13.85
CA ARG A 75 0.17 10.36 14.50
C ARG A 75 -0.43 9.57 15.68
N PRO A 76 0.08 8.37 16.01
CA PRO A 76 1.01 7.54 15.24
C PRO A 76 0.35 6.91 14.00
N ILE A 77 1.09 6.88 12.88
CA ILE A 77 0.74 6.14 11.67
C ILE A 77 1.27 4.70 11.79
N TYR A 78 0.42 3.72 11.55
CA TYR A 78 0.77 2.29 11.70
C TYR A 78 1.05 1.58 10.38
N ALA A 79 0.41 2.01 9.29
CA ALA A 79 0.58 1.50 7.93
C ALA A 79 0.11 2.56 6.93
N PHE A 80 0.54 2.42 5.68
CA PHE A 80 0.00 3.23 4.59
C PHE A 80 -0.16 2.41 3.31
N CYS A 81 -0.98 2.90 2.39
CA CYS A 81 -0.96 2.42 1.01
C CYS A 81 -1.30 3.57 0.08
N ALA A 82 -0.85 3.47 -1.17
CA ALA A 82 -0.99 4.54 -2.14
C ALA A 82 -1.42 4.01 -3.50
N THR A 83 -2.10 4.85 -4.26
CA THR A 83 -2.48 4.56 -5.65
C THR A 83 -2.40 5.83 -6.49
N VAL A 84 -2.09 5.67 -7.77
CA VAL A 84 -2.22 6.76 -8.73
C VAL A 84 -3.51 6.55 -9.49
N SER A 85 -4.42 7.51 -9.38
CA SER A 85 -5.72 7.46 -10.05
C SER A 85 -5.53 7.52 -11.57
N GLU A 86 -6.18 6.62 -12.30
CA GLU A 86 -6.18 6.62 -13.77
C GLU A 86 -7.01 7.79 -14.33
N ALA A 87 -7.97 8.31 -13.56
CA ALA A 87 -8.92 9.31 -14.03
C ALA A 87 -8.32 10.72 -14.10
N ASP A 88 -7.54 11.11 -13.10
CA ASP A 88 -6.95 12.45 -12.97
C ASP A 88 -5.41 12.42 -12.87
N GLY A 89 -4.81 11.24 -12.78
CA GLY A 89 -3.36 11.08 -12.66
C GLY A 89 -2.80 11.47 -11.30
N LEU A 90 -3.63 11.82 -10.31
CA LEU A 90 -3.18 12.25 -9.00
C LEU A 90 -2.81 11.06 -8.11
N LEU A 91 -1.81 11.27 -7.25
CA LEU A 91 -1.46 10.33 -6.20
C LEU A 91 -2.42 10.50 -5.02
N TYR A 92 -3.01 9.39 -4.60
CA TYR A 92 -3.80 9.26 -3.38
C TYR A 92 -3.08 8.37 -2.38
N VAL A 93 -3.10 8.78 -1.12
CA VAL A 93 -2.45 8.08 -0.02
C VAL A 93 -3.47 7.86 1.09
N ALA A 94 -3.56 6.62 1.54
CA ALA A 94 -4.32 6.23 2.70
C ALA A 94 -3.36 5.89 3.83
N VAL A 95 -3.61 6.40 5.03
CA VAL A 95 -2.83 6.09 6.23
C VAL A 95 -3.73 5.55 7.32
N SER A 96 -3.23 4.58 8.08
CA SER A 96 -3.93 4.08 9.26
C SER A 96 -3.42 4.76 10.53
N ALA A 97 -4.34 5.25 11.34
CA ALA A 97 -4.05 5.78 12.67
C ALA A 97 -5.29 5.73 13.54
N ARG A 98 -5.12 5.56 14.86
CA ARG A 98 -6.22 5.62 15.84
C ARG A 98 -7.42 4.73 15.44
N LYS A 99 -7.13 3.52 14.94
CA LYS A 99 -8.12 2.55 14.44
C LYS A 99 -9.03 3.11 13.33
N LYS A 100 -8.53 4.04 12.52
CA LYS A 100 -9.22 4.68 11.38
C LYS A 100 -8.30 4.76 10.16
N ILE A 101 -8.88 4.96 8.97
CA ILE A 101 -8.15 5.36 7.77
C ILE A 101 -8.36 6.85 7.52
N PHE A 102 -7.29 7.55 7.16
CA PHE A 102 -7.29 8.94 6.69
C PHE A 102 -6.82 8.95 5.23
N LEU A 103 -7.47 9.74 4.39
CA LEU A 103 -7.11 9.90 2.98
C LEU A 103 -6.50 11.26 2.71
N TYR A 104 -5.49 11.26 1.85
CA TYR A 104 -4.80 12.43 1.35
C TYR A 104 -4.65 12.32 -0.16
N LYS A 105 -4.62 13.46 -0.84
CA LYS A 105 -4.12 13.59 -2.22
C LYS A 105 -2.83 14.40 -2.20
N TRP A 106 -1.91 14.03 -3.07
CA TRP A 106 -0.67 14.77 -3.27
C TRP A 106 -0.91 15.91 -4.27
N LEU A 107 -0.69 17.15 -3.84
CA LEU A 107 -0.87 18.33 -4.68
C LEU A 107 0.24 19.33 -4.39
N VAL A 108 0.93 19.78 -5.45
CA VAL A 108 1.92 20.87 -5.37
C VAL A 108 2.92 20.66 -4.22
N ASP A 109 3.48 19.46 -4.15
CA ASP A 109 4.43 19.03 -3.13
C ASP A 109 3.92 19.02 -1.67
N GLU A 110 2.59 18.96 -1.49
CA GLU A 110 1.95 18.88 -0.18
C GLU A 110 0.87 17.78 -0.10
N PHE A 111 0.62 17.31 1.12
CA PHE A 111 -0.49 16.43 1.43
C PHE A 111 -1.77 17.24 1.70
N ALA A 112 -2.72 17.19 0.79
CA ALA A 112 -4.05 17.74 1.01
C ALA A 112 -4.99 16.67 1.55
N ARG A 113 -5.47 16.85 2.78
CA ARG A 113 -6.40 15.92 3.43
C ARG A 113 -7.76 15.91 2.73
N ILE A 114 -8.28 14.71 2.51
CA ILE A 114 -9.60 14.48 1.94
C ILE A 114 -10.56 14.14 3.09
N HIS A 115 -11.73 14.74 3.07
CA HIS A 115 -12.80 14.34 3.98
C HIS A 115 -13.23 12.92 3.60
N PHE A 116 -13.07 11.98 4.54
CA PHE A 116 -13.32 10.56 4.32
C PHE A 116 -13.84 9.97 5.63
N ASP A 117 -15.13 9.64 5.62
CA ASP A 117 -15.81 9.04 6.77
C ASP A 117 -16.17 7.59 6.47
N MET A 118 -16.09 6.75 7.50
CA MET A 118 -16.44 5.33 7.44
C MET A 118 -17.72 5.07 8.25
N THR A 119 -18.59 4.18 7.76
CA THR A 119 -19.86 3.86 8.43
C THR A 119 -19.63 3.35 9.86
N ASN A 120 -18.61 2.49 10.02
CA ASN A 120 -18.07 2.17 11.32
C ASN A 120 -16.96 3.17 11.59
N SER A 121 -17.15 4.03 12.59
CA SER A 121 -16.14 5.03 12.91
C SER A 121 -14.78 4.41 13.19
N PHE A 122 -14.67 3.18 13.71
CA PHE A 122 -13.36 2.60 14.05
C PHE A 122 -13.29 1.11 13.70
N PHE A 123 -12.08 0.65 13.37
CA PHE A 123 -11.71 -0.77 13.37
C PHE A 123 -11.59 -1.30 14.81
N PRO A 124 -11.67 -2.63 15.01
CA PRO A 124 -11.47 -3.22 16.35
C PRO A 124 -10.07 -2.96 16.91
N ASP A 125 -9.07 -2.82 16.05
CA ASP A 125 -7.67 -2.55 16.40
C ASP A 125 -6.96 -1.64 15.40
N ASN A 126 -5.69 -1.33 15.66
CA ASN A 126 -4.83 -0.62 14.71
C ASN A 126 -4.59 -1.47 13.47
N VAL A 127 -4.65 -0.82 12.30
CA VAL A 127 -4.39 -1.47 11.02
C VAL A 127 -2.89 -1.43 10.74
N HIS A 128 -2.25 -2.60 10.68
CA HIS A 128 -0.82 -2.73 10.39
C HIS A 128 -0.53 -3.20 8.95
N TYR A 129 -1.54 -3.67 8.23
CA TYR A 129 -1.39 -4.15 6.86
C TYR A 129 -2.53 -3.59 6.02
N MET A 130 -2.17 -2.90 4.95
CA MET A 130 -3.14 -2.34 4.02
C MET A 130 -2.62 -2.34 2.58
N THR A 131 -3.52 -2.40 1.63
CA THR A 131 -3.21 -2.34 0.19
C THR A 131 -4.33 -1.60 -0.52
N TRP A 132 -3.95 -0.70 -1.42
CA TRP A 132 -4.88 -0.01 -2.31
C TRP A 132 -4.74 -0.58 -3.70
N CYS A 133 -5.81 -1.16 -4.23
CA CYS A 133 -5.84 -1.67 -5.60
C CYS A 133 -7.12 -1.21 -6.31
N GLY A 134 -6.96 -0.39 -7.35
CA GLY A 134 -8.07 0.23 -8.06
C GLY A 134 -9.01 0.98 -7.10
N PRO A 135 -10.30 0.63 -7.04
CA PRO A 135 -11.26 1.30 -6.17
C PRO A 135 -11.28 0.76 -4.74
N ILE A 136 -10.53 -0.30 -4.43
CA ILE A 136 -10.59 -0.98 -3.14
C ILE A 136 -9.38 -0.63 -2.29
N ILE A 137 -9.63 -0.26 -1.03
CA ILE A 137 -8.64 -0.37 0.04
C ILE A 137 -8.99 -1.60 0.86
N SER A 138 -8.02 -2.50 0.98
CA SER A 138 -8.12 -3.69 1.81
C SER A 138 -7.14 -3.62 2.96
N VAL A 139 -7.58 -4.12 4.10
CA VAL A 139 -6.82 -4.06 5.35
C VAL A 139 -6.92 -5.39 6.09
N ALA A 140 -5.90 -5.68 6.89
CA ALA A 140 -5.97 -6.75 7.88
C ALA A 140 -5.91 -6.15 9.28
N VAL A 141 -6.83 -6.59 10.13
CA VAL A 141 -6.94 -6.16 11.53
C VAL A 141 -7.09 -7.38 12.40
N GLN A 142 -6.17 -7.53 13.37
CA GLN A 142 -6.05 -8.74 14.18
C GLN A 142 -5.91 -9.98 13.29
N ASN A 143 -6.94 -10.83 13.23
CA ASN A 143 -6.95 -12.05 12.42
C ASN A 143 -7.98 -12.03 11.30
N GLU A 144 -8.42 -10.85 10.85
CA GLU A 144 -9.51 -10.74 9.88
C GLU A 144 -9.20 -9.73 8.79
N TYR A 145 -9.65 -10.06 7.57
CA TYR A 145 -9.60 -9.16 6.43
C TYR A 145 -10.85 -8.28 6.36
N TYR A 146 -10.63 -7.04 5.96
CA TYR A 146 -11.68 -6.07 5.68
C TYR A 146 -11.37 -5.38 4.36
N TYR A 147 -12.40 -4.89 3.68
CA TYR A 147 -12.25 -4.04 2.51
C TYR A 147 -13.27 -2.92 2.50
N MET A 148 -12.94 -1.87 1.77
CA MET A 148 -13.82 -0.73 1.52
C MET A 148 -13.60 -0.16 0.12
N ALA A 149 -14.66 0.37 -0.47
CA ALA A 149 -14.59 1.04 -1.76
C ALA A 149 -14.18 2.51 -1.54
N ALA A 150 -12.92 2.83 -1.82
CA ALA A 150 -12.38 4.18 -1.74
C ALA A 150 -12.66 5.00 -3.00
N PHE A 151 -12.85 4.35 -4.16
CA PHE A 151 -13.27 5.04 -5.38
C PHE A 151 -14.60 4.53 -5.96
N PRO A 152 -15.40 5.42 -6.59
CA PRO A 152 -15.23 6.88 -6.58
C PRO A 152 -15.35 7.44 -5.16
N LEU A 153 -14.63 8.53 -4.87
CA LEU A 153 -14.77 9.22 -3.58
C LEU A 153 -16.20 9.76 -3.51
N LYS A 154 -16.98 9.30 -2.53
CA LYS A 154 -18.36 9.74 -2.30
C LYS A 154 -18.39 10.65 -1.08
N GLU A 155 -19.38 11.54 -1.03
CA GLU A 155 -19.64 12.36 0.16
C GLU A 155 -20.24 11.52 1.30
N ASP A 156 -20.93 10.43 0.96
CA ASP A 156 -21.48 9.49 1.93
C ASP A 156 -20.39 8.68 2.62
N ALA A 157 -20.67 8.29 3.86
CA ALA A 157 -19.81 7.40 4.63
C ALA A 157 -19.55 6.08 3.89
N VAL A 158 -18.27 5.72 3.77
CA VAL A 158 -17.84 4.50 3.09
C VAL A 158 -18.12 3.29 3.97
N SER A 159 -18.82 2.30 3.41
CA SER A 159 -19.08 1.04 4.10
C SER A 159 -17.82 0.17 4.14
N VAL A 160 -17.39 -0.14 5.36
CA VAL A 160 -16.32 -1.12 5.61
C VAL A 160 -16.95 -2.50 5.76
N LYS A 161 -16.54 -3.44 4.91
CA LYS A 161 -17.05 -4.81 4.92
C LYS A 161 -15.99 -5.76 5.44
N LYS A 162 -16.38 -6.57 6.42
CA LYS A 162 -15.60 -7.70 6.91
C LYS A 162 -15.67 -8.85 5.91
N LEU A 163 -14.55 -9.52 5.69
CA LEU A 163 -14.41 -10.71 4.86
C LEU A 163 -14.32 -11.95 5.76
N PHE A 164 -13.20 -12.66 5.68
CA PHE A 164 -12.90 -13.90 6.41
C PHE A 164 -11.61 -13.75 7.22
N ASP A 165 -11.32 -14.76 8.05
CA ASP A 165 -10.10 -14.82 8.85
C ASP A 165 -8.85 -15.13 8.02
N ILE A 166 -7.68 -14.71 8.52
CA ILE A 166 -6.38 -14.84 7.85
C ILE A 166 -5.84 -16.28 7.91
N GLY A 167 -6.49 -17.16 8.68
CA GLY A 167 -6.07 -18.54 8.91
C GLY A 167 -5.18 -18.68 10.14
N SER A 168 -4.77 -19.92 10.44
CA SER A 168 -3.94 -20.24 11.60
C SER A 168 -2.48 -20.50 11.24
N LYS A 169 -2.18 -20.71 9.96
CA LYS A 169 -0.82 -20.95 9.45
C LYS A 169 -0.13 -19.69 8.93
N THR A 170 -0.89 -18.62 8.74
CA THR A 170 -0.40 -17.34 8.23
C THR A 170 0.18 -16.51 9.38
N GLU A 171 1.50 -16.33 9.42
CA GLU A 171 2.13 -15.48 10.46
C GLU A 171 1.91 -13.99 10.21
N CYS A 172 1.91 -13.56 8.94
CA CYS A 172 1.69 -12.17 8.54
C CYS A 172 0.63 -12.08 7.44
N PRO A 173 -0.33 -11.15 7.53
CA PRO A 173 -1.36 -10.99 6.52
C PRO A 173 -0.76 -10.62 5.17
N VAL A 174 -1.14 -11.35 4.11
CA VAL A 174 -0.74 -11.04 2.74
C VAL A 174 -1.96 -10.61 1.93
N ILE A 175 -1.89 -9.41 1.35
CA ILE A 175 -2.88 -8.84 0.44
C ILE A 175 -2.13 -8.46 -0.85
N VAL A 176 -2.65 -8.86 -2.01
CA VAL A 176 -2.00 -8.61 -3.30
C VAL A 176 -2.96 -7.95 -4.28
N GLY A 177 -2.57 -6.79 -4.80
CA GLY A 177 -3.33 -6.09 -5.83
C GLY A 177 -2.96 -6.56 -7.23
N LEU A 178 -3.96 -6.87 -8.07
CA LEU A 178 -3.80 -7.27 -9.48
C LEU A 178 -4.56 -6.28 -10.38
N PRO A 179 -4.03 -5.06 -10.58
CA PRO A 179 -4.76 -3.98 -11.25
C PRO A 179 -5.17 -4.31 -12.68
N ASP A 180 -4.29 -4.93 -13.46
CA ASP A 180 -4.55 -5.31 -14.86
C ASP A 180 -5.72 -6.30 -15.00
N ARG A 181 -5.96 -7.09 -13.96
CA ARG A 181 -7.07 -8.06 -13.91
C ARG A 181 -8.27 -7.54 -13.14
N LYS A 182 -8.18 -6.33 -12.56
CA LYS A 182 -9.19 -5.75 -11.66
C LYS A 182 -9.54 -6.66 -10.48
N LEU A 183 -8.51 -7.31 -9.93
CA LEU A 183 -8.61 -8.25 -8.82
C LEU A 183 -7.79 -7.77 -7.63
N ILE A 184 -8.21 -8.18 -6.44
CA ILE A 184 -7.41 -8.16 -5.22
C ILE A 184 -7.41 -9.57 -4.62
N GLY A 185 -6.26 -10.01 -4.14
CA GLY A 185 -6.04 -11.33 -3.56
C GLY A 185 -5.77 -11.26 -2.07
N TYR A 186 -6.25 -12.25 -1.32
CA TYR A 186 -6.04 -12.40 0.11
C TYR A 186 -5.52 -13.80 0.41
N CYS A 187 -4.40 -13.90 1.11
CA CYS A 187 -3.90 -15.21 1.55
C CYS A 187 -4.62 -15.66 2.81
N ARG A 188 -5.04 -16.92 2.83
CA ARG A 188 -5.50 -17.60 4.04
C ARG A 188 -4.88 -18.98 4.08
N ASP A 189 -4.08 -19.23 5.10
CA ASP A 189 -3.20 -20.39 5.20
C ASP A 189 -2.33 -20.54 3.93
N ASN A 190 -2.62 -21.57 3.13
CA ASN A 190 -1.88 -21.88 1.91
C ASN A 190 -2.72 -21.60 0.66
N PHE A 191 -3.78 -20.81 0.77
CA PHE A 191 -4.68 -20.48 -0.32
C PHE A 191 -4.67 -18.99 -0.59
N LEU A 192 -4.76 -18.60 -1.85
CA LEU A 192 -4.96 -17.22 -2.28
C LEU A 192 -6.36 -17.08 -2.88
N PHE A 193 -7.19 -16.27 -2.24
CA PHE A 193 -8.57 -15.99 -2.63
C PHE A 193 -8.65 -14.67 -3.38
N PHE A 194 -9.27 -14.66 -4.55
CA PHE A 194 -9.46 -13.43 -5.33
C PHE A 194 -10.83 -12.81 -5.13
N GLN A 195 -10.87 -11.49 -5.20
CA GLN A 195 -12.07 -10.66 -5.22
C GLN A 195 -11.98 -9.68 -6.40
N GLU A 196 -13.06 -9.59 -7.17
CA GLU A 196 -13.22 -8.56 -8.20
C GLU A 196 -13.60 -7.20 -7.60
N TYR A 197 -13.15 -6.12 -8.23
CA TYR A 197 -13.44 -4.75 -7.77
C TYR A 197 -14.93 -4.44 -7.61
N TYR A 198 -15.76 -4.94 -8.52
CA TYR A 198 -17.18 -4.62 -8.61
C TYR A 198 -18.08 -5.85 -8.47
N GLY A 199 -17.52 -6.99 -8.04
CA GLY A 199 -18.21 -8.27 -7.91
C GLY A 199 -18.62 -8.61 -6.48
N ALA A 200 -19.47 -9.64 -6.34
CA ALA A 200 -19.62 -10.34 -5.07
C ALA A 200 -18.29 -11.01 -4.69
N VAL A 201 -18.00 -11.17 -3.40
CA VAL A 201 -16.87 -11.97 -2.92
C VAL A 201 -17.13 -13.41 -3.33
N ASN A 202 -16.62 -13.76 -4.51
CA ASN A 202 -16.85 -15.05 -5.12
C ASN A 202 -15.48 -15.74 -5.11
N PRO A 203 -15.27 -16.81 -4.34
CA PRO A 203 -14.03 -17.58 -4.36
C PRO A 203 -13.97 -18.37 -5.68
N LEU A 204 -13.86 -17.66 -6.80
CA LEU A 204 -13.92 -18.24 -8.14
C LEU A 204 -12.59 -18.88 -8.53
N SER A 205 -11.51 -18.56 -7.82
CA SER A 205 -10.21 -19.17 -8.06
C SER A 205 -9.42 -19.12 -6.77
N GLU A 206 -9.00 -20.29 -6.30
CA GLU A 206 -8.00 -20.42 -5.25
C GLU A 206 -6.71 -20.92 -5.88
N VAL A 207 -5.61 -20.25 -5.59
CA VAL A 207 -4.28 -20.83 -5.84
C VAL A 207 -3.84 -21.46 -4.54
N LYS A 208 -3.61 -22.77 -4.57
CA LYS A 208 -3.06 -23.52 -3.45
C LYS A 208 -1.53 -23.57 -3.55
N PHE A 209 -0.87 -23.13 -2.50
CA PHE A 209 0.57 -23.23 -2.33
C PHE A 209 0.92 -24.52 -1.58
N SER A 210 2.14 -25.02 -1.80
CA SER A 210 2.66 -26.16 -1.04
C SER A 210 2.84 -25.84 0.44
N ASP A 211 3.05 -24.56 0.77
CA ASP A 211 3.33 -24.07 2.12
C ASP A 211 2.66 -22.72 2.38
N ALA A 212 2.79 -22.21 3.61
CA ALA A 212 2.30 -20.89 4.02
C ALA A 212 2.99 -19.79 3.21
N VAL A 213 2.20 -18.82 2.73
CA VAL A 213 2.71 -17.72 1.91
C VAL A 213 3.20 -16.59 2.81
N LEU A 214 4.49 -16.24 2.69
CA LEU A 214 5.07 -15.11 3.43
C LEU A 214 4.91 -13.78 2.68
N ASN A 215 5.01 -13.79 1.36
CA ASN A 215 4.84 -12.62 0.50
C ASN A 215 4.58 -13.06 -0.96
N ILE A 216 3.95 -12.19 -1.76
CA ILE A 216 3.71 -12.39 -3.20
C ILE A 216 4.29 -11.21 -3.97
N GLY A 217 5.25 -11.49 -4.85
CA GLY A 217 5.75 -10.54 -5.84
C GLY A 217 5.07 -10.74 -7.20
N LEU A 218 4.70 -9.65 -7.86
CA LEU A 218 4.18 -9.67 -9.23
C LEU A 218 5.27 -9.30 -10.22
N LEU A 219 5.58 -10.22 -11.13
CA LEU A 219 6.48 -10.00 -12.26
C LEU A 219 5.65 -9.94 -13.54
N PHE A 220 5.48 -8.74 -14.06
CA PHE A 220 4.88 -8.53 -15.38
C PHE A 220 5.95 -8.78 -16.44
N THR A 221 5.71 -9.75 -17.32
CA THR A 221 6.50 -9.95 -18.52
C THR A 221 5.78 -9.25 -19.67
N HIS A 222 6.48 -8.31 -20.32
CA HIS A 222 6.00 -7.65 -21.53
C HIS A 222 6.25 -8.53 -22.75
#